data_AF-A0A9D2NMB3-F1
#
_entry.id   AF-A0A9D2NMB3-F1
#
_cell.length_a   1.000
_cell.length_b   1.000
_cell.length_c   1.000
_cell.angle_alpha   90.00
_cell.angle_beta   90.00
_cell.angle_gamma   90.00
#
_symmetry.space_group_name_H-M   'P 1'
#
loop_
_entity.id
_entity.type
_entity.pdbx_description
1 polymer ?
#
loop_
_entity_poly.entity_id
_entity_poly.type
_entity_poly.pdbx_seq_one_letter_code
_entity_poly.pdbx_strand_id
1 'polypeptide(L)'
;MRDWIRDTAGKKEQQFRVQFRDSIQEMSAVLKAGYSVENAIREVSRELVPLYDKESRIRKEYDRMTHQLELKMPVAEVLEQFAERTGQEDVEDFVNVFVAAKKSGGDSITIIRNAVRIISGKIDTEKEIQTMIASNKLEFEIMCAVPFAIILYMKLTFGEFLSVLYGNMAGMIIMTVCLCVYIAAYCIGRRIIRIEV
;
A
#
# COMPACT_ATOMS: atom_id res chain seq x y z
N MET A 1 20.06 9.07 6.62
CA MET A 1 19.75 8.02 7.63
C MET A 1 18.30 8.10 8.10
N ARG A 2 17.77 9.29 8.47
CA ARG A 2 16.37 9.47 8.89
C ARG A 2 15.34 9.08 7.80
N ASP A 3 15.59 9.45 6.54
CA ASP A 3 14.67 9.13 5.44
C ASP A 3 14.61 7.64 5.10
N TRP A 4 15.75 6.94 5.20
CA TRP A 4 15.83 5.49 4.95
C TRP A 4 15.10 4.67 6.02
N ILE A 5 15.19 5.09 7.29
CA ILE A 5 14.44 4.46 8.39
C ILE A 5 12.93 4.67 8.18
N ARG A 6 12.53 5.87 7.75
CA ARG A 6 11.11 6.19 7.48
C ARG A 6 10.54 5.39 6.31
N ASP A 7 11.31 5.26 5.22
CA ASP A 7 10.92 4.45 4.06
C ASP A 7 10.83 2.95 4.40
N THR A 8 11.79 2.43 5.18
CA THR A 8 11.78 1.03 5.61
C THR A 8 10.62 0.74 6.58
N ALA A 9 10.31 1.67 7.48
CA ALA A 9 9.16 1.56 8.37
C ALA A 9 7.84 1.55 7.60
N GLY A 10 7.66 2.47 6.64
CA GLY A 10 6.46 2.53 5.79
C GLY A 10 6.26 1.25 4.98
N LYS A 11 7.33 0.69 4.40
CA LYS A 11 7.26 -0.59 3.67
C LYS A 11 6.83 -1.76 4.55
N LYS A 12 7.36 -1.85 5.78
CA LYS A 12 6.97 -2.90 6.73
C LYS A 12 5.51 -2.75 7.17
N GLU A 13 5.05 -1.52 7.35
CA GLU A 13 3.66 -1.25 7.70
C GLU A 13 2.71 -1.62 6.56
N GLN A 14 3.06 -1.26 5.32
CA GLN A 14 2.32 -1.69 4.13
C GLN A 14 2.27 -3.23 4.01
N GLN A 15 3.40 -3.91 4.25
CA GLN A 15 3.45 -5.38 4.23
C GLN A 15 2.52 -5.99 5.28
N PHE A 16 2.50 -5.43 6.50
CA PHE A 16 1.59 -5.86 7.54
C PHE A 16 0.13 -5.59 7.18
N ARG A 17 -0.18 -4.43 6.59
CA ARG A 17 -1.55 -4.11 6.14
C ARG A 17 -2.07 -5.11 5.10
N VAL A 18 -1.23 -5.56 4.17
CA VAL A 18 -1.57 -6.63 3.22
C VAL A 18 -1.78 -7.97 3.93
N GLN A 19 -0.90 -8.33 4.86
CA GLN A 19 -1.04 -9.55 5.67
C GLN A 19 -2.35 -9.57 6.48
N PHE A 20 -2.69 -8.44 7.10
CA PHE A 20 -3.92 -8.26 7.83
C PHE A 20 -5.15 -8.34 6.91
N ARG A 21 -5.10 -7.72 5.72
CA ARG A 21 -6.16 -7.83 4.71
C ARG A 21 -6.46 -9.30 4.39
N ASP A 22 -5.43 -10.08 4.11
CA ASP A 22 -5.60 -11.49 3.78
C ASP A 22 -6.17 -12.27 4.98
N SER A 23 -5.71 -11.98 6.21
CA SER A 23 -6.19 -12.66 7.42
C SER A 23 -7.65 -12.33 7.76
N ILE A 24 -8.10 -11.09 7.54
CA ILE A 24 -9.51 -10.72 7.76
C ILE A 24 -10.41 -11.31 6.67
N GLN A 25 -9.95 -11.43 5.42
CA GLN A 25 -10.74 -12.10 4.39
C GLN A 25 -11.02 -13.55 4.76
N GLU A 26 -10.02 -14.27 5.25
CA GLU A 26 -10.20 -15.63 5.78
C GLU A 26 -11.13 -15.64 7.01
N MET A 27 -10.99 -14.68 7.92
CA MET A 27 -11.90 -14.52 9.06
C MET A 27 -13.37 -14.38 8.61
N SER A 28 -13.62 -13.62 7.54
CA SER A 28 -14.97 -13.45 6.96
C SER A 28 -15.55 -14.78 6.49
N ALA A 29 -14.73 -15.59 5.81
CA ALA A 29 -15.15 -16.89 5.30
C ALA A 29 -15.49 -17.86 6.44
N VAL A 30 -14.66 -17.90 7.48
CA VAL A 30 -14.88 -18.77 8.64
C VAL A 30 -16.10 -18.31 9.44
N LEU A 31 -16.27 -17.00 9.68
CA LEU A 31 -17.47 -16.48 10.36
C LEU A 31 -18.76 -16.74 9.57
N LYS A 32 -18.70 -16.71 8.22
CA LYS A 32 -19.84 -17.05 7.35
C LYS A 32 -20.27 -18.50 7.50
N ALA A 33 -19.34 -19.41 7.80
CA ALA A 33 -19.64 -20.81 8.09
C ALA A 33 -20.25 -21.03 9.50
N GLY A 34 -20.51 -19.96 10.26
CA GLY A 34 -21.18 -20.02 11.57
C GLY A 34 -20.27 -20.29 12.74
N TYR A 35 -18.95 -20.20 12.55
CA TYR A 35 -17.98 -20.34 13.64
C TYR A 35 -18.05 -19.15 14.61
N SER A 36 -17.72 -19.43 15.87
CA SER A 36 -17.45 -18.36 16.85
C SER A 36 -16.18 -17.61 16.48
N VAL A 37 -16.03 -16.38 16.98
CA VAL A 37 -14.87 -15.52 16.68
C VAL A 37 -13.58 -16.14 17.23
N GLU A 38 -13.65 -16.79 18.39
CA GLU A 38 -12.51 -17.50 18.97
C GLU A 38 -12.05 -18.66 18.09
N ASN A 39 -12.98 -19.43 17.53
CA ASN A 39 -12.62 -20.48 16.58
C ASN A 39 -12.13 -19.91 15.25
N ALA A 40 -12.71 -18.81 14.80
CA ALA A 40 -12.27 -18.15 13.59
C ALA A 40 -10.82 -17.65 13.70
N ILE A 41 -10.41 -17.11 14.85
CA ILE A 41 -9.00 -16.75 15.11
C ILE A 41 -8.07 -17.97 15.01
N ARG A 42 -8.48 -19.12 15.59
CA ARG A 42 -7.68 -20.35 15.53
C ARG A 42 -7.56 -20.90 14.11
N GLU A 43 -8.65 -20.86 13.36
CA GLU A 43 -8.67 -21.38 11.99
C GLU A 43 -7.85 -20.50 11.06
N VAL A 44 -8.02 -19.18 11.13
CA VAL A 44 -7.20 -18.23 10.36
C VAL A 44 -5.72 -18.35 10.72
N SER A 45 -5.37 -18.58 12.00
CA SER A 45 -3.98 -18.83 12.40
C SER A 45 -3.36 -20.02 11.65
N ARG A 46 -4.14 -21.07 11.38
CA ARG A 46 -3.70 -22.24 10.60
C ARG A 46 -3.59 -21.93 9.11
N GLU A 47 -4.56 -21.20 8.56
CA GLU A 47 -4.56 -20.78 7.15
C GLU A 47 -3.41 -19.82 6.81
N LEU A 48 -2.90 -19.07 7.80
CA LEU A 48 -1.74 -18.21 7.63
C LEU A 48 -0.41 -18.98 7.52
N VAL A 49 -0.34 -20.24 7.96
CA VAL A 49 0.88 -21.05 7.94
C VAL A 49 1.44 -21.28 6.53
N PRO A 50 0.63 -21.69 5.52
CA PRO A 50 1.12 -21.84 4.15
C PRO A 50 1.37 -20.50 3.44
N LEU A 51 0.72 -19.41 3.88
CA LEU A 51 0.81 -18.10 3.22
C LEU A 51 2.03 -17.28 3.66
N TYR A 52 2.46 -17.44 4.91
CA TYR A 52 3.47 -16.57 5.51
C TYR A 52 4.49 -17.33 6.37
N ASP A 53 5.75 -16.88 6.27
CA ASP A 53 6.84 -17.38 7.11
C ASP A 53 6.52 -17.20 8.60
N LYS A 54 7.09 -18.09 9.43
CA LYS A 54 6.94 -18.06 10.89
C LYS A 54 7.37 -16.72 11.51
N GLU A 55 8.33 -16.05 10.88
CA GLU A 55 8.85 -14.78 11.35
C GLU A 55 8.00 -13.57 10.96
N SER A 56 6.97 -13.77 10.13
CA SER A 56 6.04 -12.71 9.72
C SER A 56 5.29 -12.12 10.91
N ARG A 57 5.02 -10.81 10.85
CA ARG A 57 4.38 -10.06 11.93
C ARG A 57 2.96 -10.59 12.19
N ILE A 58 2.19 -10.84 11.14
CA ILE A 58 0.81 -11.35 11.28
C ILE A 58 0.75 -12.70 11.98
N ARG A 59 1.65 -13.62 11.63
CA ARG A 59 1.63 -14.97 12.19
C ARG A 59 2.00 -14.96 13.67
N LYS A 60 2.99 -14.14 14.06
CA LYS A 60 3.32 -13.92 15.48
C LYS A 60 2.15 -13.35 16.28
N GLU A 61 1.40 -12.42 15.70
CA GLU A 61 0.23 -11.86 16.38
C GLU A 61 -0.93 -12.88 16.48
N TYR A 62 -1.21 -13.67 15.44
CA TYR A 62 -2.22 -14.73 15.50
C TYR A 62 -1.86 -15.88 16.45
N ASP A 63 -0.58 -16.28 16.50
CA ASP A 63 -0.07 -17.24 17.49
C ASP A 63 -0.29 -16.71 18.92
N ARG A 64 -0.02 -15.41 19.13
CA ARG A 64 -0.22 -14.76 20.43
C ARG A 64 -1.69 -14.68 20.81
N MET A 65 -2.56 -14.27 19.90
CA MET A 65 -4.01 -14.25 20.14
C MET A 65 -4.55 -15.65 20.46
N THR A 66 -4.10 -16.66 19.73
CA THR A 66 -4.48 -18.05 19.99
C THR A 66 -4.07 -18.48 21.40
N HIS A 67 -2.85 -18.17 21.82
CA HIS A 67 -2.37 -18.48 23.17
C HIS A 67 -3.16 -17.74 24.26
N GLN A 68 -3.49 -16.46 24.05
CA GLN A 68 -4.32 -15.70 24.99
C GLN A 68 -5.73 -16.30 25.14
N LEU A 69 -6.32 -16.78 24.05
CA LEU A 69 -7.61 -17.49 24.08
C LEU A 69 -7.54 -18.84 24.81
N GLU A 70 -6.41 -19.55 24.72
CA GLU A 70 -6.17 -20.78 25.50
C GLU A 70 -6.13 -20.49 27.00
N LEU A 71 -5.55 -19.34 27.38
CA LEU A 71 -5.55 -18.80 28.75
C LEU A 71 -6.91 -18.23 29.20
N LYS A 72 -7.97 -18.45 28.43
CA LYS A 72 -9.36 -18.01 28.73
C LYS A 72 -9.53 -16.49 28.81
N MET A 73 -8.62 -15.72 28.21
CA MET A 73 -8.79 -14.27 28.08
C MET A 73 -10.02 -13.96 27.21
N PRO A 74 -10.85 -12.96 27.57
CA PRO A 74 -11.98 -12.56 26.76
C PRO A 74 -11.54 -12.11 25.36
N VAL A 75 -12.23 -12.60 24.31
CA VAL A 75 -11.89 -12.27 22.90
C VAL A 75 -11.84 -10.78 22.59
N ALA A 76 -12.64 -9.95 23.28
CA ALA A 76 -12.61 -8.50 23.12
C ALA A 76 -11.26 -7.92 23.58
N GLU A 77 -10.77 -8.36 24.73
CA GLU A 77 -9.48 -7.95 25.30
C GLU A 77 -8.31 -8.43 24.42
N VAL A 78 -8.39 -9.66 23.90
CA VAL A 78 -7.39 -10.20 22.96
C VAL A 78 -7.26 -9.32 21.71
N LEU A 79 -8.40 -8.92 21.13
CA LEU A 79 -8.45 -8.08 19.95
C LEU A 79 -8.01 -6.63 20.25
N GLU A 80 -8.40 -6.06 21.39
CA GLU A 80 -7.95 -4.73 21.83
C GLU A 80 -6.43 -4.69 22.00
N GLN A 81 -5.83 -5.68 22.67
CA GLN A 81 -4.37 -5.76 22.80
C GLN A 81 -3.68 -6.03 21.46
N PHE A 82 -4.33 -6.74 20.52
CA PHE A 82 -3.82 -6.91 19.16
C PHE A 82 -3.77 -5.57 18.42
N ALA A 83 -4.84 -4.78 18.46
CA ALA A 83 -4.87 -3.44 17.87
C ALA A 83 -3.81 -2.51 18.46
N GLU A 84 -3.67 -2.48 19.79
CA GLU A 84 -2.68 -1.63 20.47
C GLU A 84 -1.23 -1.99 20.07
N ARG A 85 -0.93 -3.29 19.93
CA ARG A 85 0.43 -3.74 19.53
C ARG A 85 0.72 -3.52 18.06
N THR A 86 -0.28 -3.61 17.19
CA THR A 86 -0.09 -3.40 15.76
C THR A 86 -0.01 -1.93 15.43
N GLY A 87 -0.79 -1.08 16.11
CA GLY A 87 -0.86 0.36 15.86
C GLY A 87 -1.24 0.67 14.40
N GLN A 88 -2.04 -0.21 13.79
CA GLN A 88 -2.44 -0.12 12.40
C GLN A 88 -3.93 0.25 12.35
N GLU A 89 -4.24 1.31 11.60
CA GLU A 89 -5.57 1.93 11.54
C GLU A 89 -6.69 0.94 11.20
N ASP A 90 -6.50 0.09 10.18
CA ASP A 90 -7.54 -0.85 9.75
C ASP A 90 -7.77 -1.97 10.79
N VAL A 91 -6.75 -2.32 11.59
CA VAL A 91 -6.90 -3.23 12.73
C VAL A 91 -7.74 -2.56 13.82
N GLU A 92 -7.42 -1.31 14.17
CA GLU A 92 -8.17 -0.54 15.17
C GLU A 92 -9.64 -0.39 14.76
N ASP A 93 -9.90 -0.04 13.50
CA ASP A 93 -11.25 0.06 12.93
C ASP A 93 -12.01 -1.27 13.07
N PHE A 94 -11.38 -2.40 12.70
CA PHE A 94 -11.99 -3.71 12.83
C PHE A 94 -12.36 -4.03 14.28
N VAL A 95 -11.45 -3.79 15.22
CA VAL A 95 -11.66 -4.09 16.64
C VAL A 95 -12.74 -3.20 17.25
N ASN A 96 -12.76 -1.91 16.88
CA ASN A 96 -13.80 -0.98 17.32
C ASN A 96 -15.19 -1.44 16.88
N VAL A 97 -15.32 -1.88 15.62
CA VAL A 97 -16.60 -2.43 15.12
C VAL A 97 -16.95 -3.74 15.82
N PHE A 98 -15.98 -4.60 16.10
CA PHE A 98 -16.21 -5.85 16.85
C PHE A 98 -16.76 -5.58 18.26
N VAL A 99 -16.12 -4.69 19.01
CA VAL A 99 -16.53 -4.33 20.38
C VAL A 99 -17.92 -3.68 20.38
N ALA A 100 -18.19 -2.80 19.40
CA ALA A 100 -19.50 -2.19 19.23
C ALA A 100 -20.59 -3.22 18.91
N ALA A 101 -20.31 -4.14 17.98
CA ALA A 101 -21.24 -5.21 17.60
C ALA A 101 -21.60 -6.10 18.79
N LYS A 102 -20.60 -6.50 19.58
CA LYS A 102 -20.78 -7.34 20.77
C LYS A 102 -21.64 -6.67 21.86
N LYS A 103 -21.53 -5.34 22.02
CA LYS A 103 -22.38 -4.57 22.96
C LYS A 103 -23.82 -4.41 22.47
N SER A 104 -24.04 -4.38 21.15
CA SER A 104 -25.35 -4.11 20.56
C SER A 104 -26.32 -5.29 20.61
N GLY A 105 -25.86 -6.52 20.87
CA GLY A 105 -26.70 -7.71 21.04
C GLY A 105 -27.49 -8.18 19.81
N GLY A 106 -27.40 -7.48 18.67
CA GLY A 106 -27.99 -7.86 17.39
C GLY A 106 -27.18 -8.93 16.66
N ASP A 107 -27.39 -9.09 15.35
CA ASP A 107 -26.61 -10.00 14.49
C ASP A 107 -25.16 -9.50 14.33
N SER A 108 -24.37 -9.72 15.39
CA SER A 108 -22.99 -9.30 15.51
C SER A 108 -22.13 -9.93 14.44
N ILE A 109 -22.45 -11.17 14.02
CA ILE A 109 -21.75 -11.89 12.96
C ILE A 109 -21.92 -11.14 11.63
N THR A 110 -23.14 -10.71 11.29
CA THR A 110 -23.37 -9.91 10.07
C THR A 110 -22.69 -8.56 10.13
N ILE A 111 -22.68 -7.88 11.29
CA ILE A 111 -21.99 -6.59 11.45
C ILE A 111 -20.47 -6.77 11.23
N ILE A 112 -19.86 -7.74 11.90
CA ILE A 112 -18.43 -8.04 11.79
C ILE A 112 -18.08 -8.40 10.34
N ARG A 113 -18.87 -9.25 9.68
CA ARG A 113 -18.65 -9.63 8.27
C ARG A 113 -18.71 -8.43 7.33
N ASN A 114 -19.66 -7.53 7.54
CA ASN A 114 -19.78 -6.31 6.75
C ASN A 114 -18.56 -5.39 6.96
N ALA A 115 -18.10 -5.26 8.20
CA ALA A 115 -16.91 -4.48 8.54
C ALA A 115 -15.67 -5.04 7.83
N VAL A 116 -15.46 -6.35 7.92
CA VAL A 116 -14.36 -7.03 7.23
C VAL A 116 -14.39 -6.79 5.72
N ARG A 117 -15.57 -6.89 5.10
CA ARG A 117 -15.72 -6.62 3.66
C ARG A 117 -15.38 -5.17 3.30
N ILE A 118 -15.84 -4.21 4.11
CA ILE A 118 -15.57 -2.78 3.89
C ILE A 118 -14.07 -2.50 4.04
N ILE A 119 -13.45 -2.98 5.12
CA ILE A 119 -12.03 -2.77 5.40
C ILE A 119 -11.15 -3.45 4.34
N SER A 120 -11.45 -4.70 3.97
CA SER A 120 -10.70 -5.39 2.92
C SER A 120 -10.83 -4.65 1.58
N GLY A 121 -12.03 -4.18 1.25
CA GLY A 121 -12.28 -3.39 0.05
C GLY A 121 -11.51 -2.07 0.05
N LYS A 122 -11.48 -1.35 1.18
CA LYS A 122 -10.68 -0.12 1.37
C LYS A 122 -9.21 -0.39 1.06
N ILE A 123 -8.63 -1.43 1.66
CA ILE A 123 -7.22 -1.78 1.47
C ILE A 123 -6.92 -2.15 0.00
N ASP A 124 -7.80 -2.92 -0.64
CA ASP A 124 -7.64 -3.32 -2.05
C ASP A 124 -7.73 -2.12 -3.00
N THR A 125 -8.72 -1.24 -2.81
CA THR A 125 -8.87 -0.02 -3.60
C THR A 125 -7.66 0.91 -3.42
N GLU A 126 -7.18 1.10 -2.20
CA GLU A 126 -5.97 1.91 -1.95
C GLU A 126 -4.73 1.31 -2.63
N LYS A 127 -4.59 -0.02 -2.62
CA LYS A 127 -3.49 -0.72 -3.31
C LYS A 127 -3.58 -0.56 -4.82
N GLU A 128 -4.79 -0.61 -5.39
CA GLU A 128 -5.03 -0.36 -6.81
C GLU A 128 -4.66 1.07 -7.19
N ILE A 129 -5.09 2.05 -6.39
CA ILE A 129 -4.72 3.47 -6.55
C ILE A 129 -3.20 3.64 -6.51
N GLN A 130 -2.51 3.08 -5.50
CA GLN A 130 -1.05 3.15 -5.39
C GLN A 130 -0.34 2.53 -6.62
N THR A 131 -0.89 1.45 -7.16
CA THR A 131 -0.35 0.79 -8.36
C THR A 131 -0.54 1.65 -9.60
N MET A 132 -1.71 2.28 -9.75
CA MET A 132 -2.00 3.20 -10.86
C MET A 132 -1.07 4.42 -10.82
N ILE A 133 -0.85 4.99 -9.64
CA ILE A 133 0.07 6.11 -9.42
C ILE A 133 1.50 5.71 -9.76
N ALA A 134 1.94 4.52 -9.35
CA ALA A 134 3.27 4.01 -9.68
C ALA A 134 3.44 3.85 -11.20
N SER A 135 2.41 3.39 -11.92
CA SER A 135 2.41 3.31 -13.38
C SER A 135 2.55 4.69 -14.02
N ASN A 136 1.72 5.65 -13.62
CA ASN A 136 1.75 7.02 -14.13
C ASN A 136 3.11 7.68 -13.89
N LYS A 137 3.75 7.40 -12.75
CA LYS A 137 5.09 7.90 -12.45
C LYS A 137 6.14 7.33 -13.40
N LEU A 138 6.09 6.03 -13.70
CA LEU A 138 7.02 5.40 -14.65
C LEU A 138 6.82 5.97 -16.06
N GLU A 139 5.58 6.16 -16.49
CA GLU A 139 5.27 6.79 -17.78
C GLU A 139 5.85 8.21 -17.88
N PHE A 140 5.71 9.01 -16.82
CA PHE A 140 6.30 10.34 -16.77
C PHE A 140 7.83 10.32 -16.82
N GLU A 141 8.47 9.40 -16.09
CA GLU A 141 9.94 9.23 -16.15
C GLU A 141 10.41 8.87 -17.56
N ILE A 142 9.67 7.98 -18.25
CA ILE A 142 9.94 7.63 -19.66
C ILE A 142 9.77 8.85 -20.56
N MET A 143 8.65 9.59 -20.45
CA MET A 143 8.39 10.78 -21.25
C MET A 143 9.48 11.84 -21.09
N CYS A 144 10.03 11.99 -19.89
CA CYS A 144 11.16 12.87 -19.63
C CYS A 144 12.46 12.38 -20.31
N ALA A 145 12.68 11.06 -20.41
CA ALA A 145 13.85 10.48 -21.04
C ALA A 145 13.83 10.54 -22.59
N VAL A 146 12.64 10.52 -23.21
CA VAL A 146 12.47 10.45 -24.68
C VAL A 146 13.23 11.56 -25.43
N PRO A 147 13.14 12.87 -25.06
CA PRO A 147 13.86 13.92 -25.78
C PRO A 147 15.38 13.73 -25.80
N PHE A 148 15.96 13.23 -24.70
CA PHE A 148 17.40 12.95 -24.64
C PHE A 148 17.80 11.78 -25.53
N ALA A 149 16.96 10.73 -25.57
CA ALA A 149 17.17 9.60 -26.47
C ALA A 149 17.12 10.04 -27.94
N ILE A 150 16.18 10.91 -28.31
CA ILE A 150 16.07 11.47 -29.66
C ILE A 150 17.32 12.30 -30.01
N ILE A 151 17.77 13.18 -29.11
CA ILE A 151 18.98 14.00 -29.34
C ILE A 151 20.21 13.10 -29.52
N LEU A 152 20.37 12.08 -28.67
CA LEU A 152 21.48 11.12 -28.77
C LEU A 152 21.44 10.36 -30.10
N TYR A 153 20.26 9.89 -30.51
CA TYR A 153 20.05 9.20 -31.78
C TYR A 153 20.43 10.09 -32.98
N MET A 154 19.92 11.32 -33.02
CA MET A 154 20.22 12.27 -34.09
C MET A 154 21.71 12.64 -34.14
N LYS A 155 22.39 12.72 -33.00
CA LYS A 155 23.83 12.99 -32.95
C LYS A 155 24.66 11.88 -33.60
N LEU A 156 24.22 10.62 -33.50
CA LEU A 156 24.92 9.47 -34.08
C LEU A 156 24.68 9.31 -35.59
N THR A 157 23.46 9.60 -36.06
CA THR A 157 23.09 9.41 -37.48
C THR A 157 23.24 10.66 -38.34
N PHE A 158 22.99 11.85 -37.78
CA PHE A 158 22.87 13.11 -38.53
C PHE A 158 23.51 14.31 -37.81
N GLY A 159 24.81 14.21 -37.50
CA GLY A 159 25.55 15.27 -36.79
C GLY A 159 25.57 16.64 -37.50
N GLU A 160 25.61 16.64 -38.83
CA GLU A 160 25.59 17.85 -39.69
C GLU A 160 24.28 18.66 -39.56
N PHE A 161 23.15 18.02 -39.20
CA PHE A 161 21.89 18.74 -38.97
C PHE A 161 21.85 19.45 -37.63
N LEU A 162 22.48 18.86 -36.59
CA LEU A 162 22.56 19.48 -35.27
C LEU A 162 23.52 20.68 -35.27
N SER A 163 24.58 20.69 -36.07
CA SER A 163 25.52 21.82 -36.14
C SER A 163 24.84 23.11 -36.63
N VAL A 164 23.85 23.03 -37.54
CA VAL A 164 23.05 24.19 -37.99
C VAL A 164 22.12 24.71 -36.88
N LEU A 165 21.58 23.81 -36.07
CA LEU A 165 20.68 24.14 -34.96
C LEU A 165 21.42 24.75 -33.76
N TYR A 166 22.64 24.29 -33.47
CA TYR A 166 23.46 24.77 -32.34
C TYR A 166 24.52 25.81 -32.71
N GLY A 167 24.87 25.96 -34.00
CA GLY A 167 25.96 26.82 -34.46
C GLY A 167 25.56 28.27 -34.79
N ASN A 168 24.27 28.57 -34.93
CA ASN A 168 23.77 29.92 -35.24
C ASN A 168 23.20 30.61 -33.98
N MET A 169 23.37 31.93 -33.87
CA MET A 169 22.89 32.74 -32.75
C MET A 169 21.36 32.66 -32.57
N ALA A 170 20.61 32.59 -33.67
CA ALA A 170 19.17 32.34 -33.62
C ALA A 170 18.82 30.95 -33.05
N GLY A 171 19.59 29.92 -33.42
CA GLY A 171 19.41 28.55 -32.93
C GLY A 171 19.70 28.43 -31.43
N MET A 172 20.76 29.08 -30.94
CA MET A 172 21.07 29.13 -29.51
C MET A 172 19.92 29.74 -28.67
N ILE A 173 19.29 30.82 -29.14
CA ILE A 173 18.16 31.45 -28.45
C ILE A 173 16.97 30.49 -28.39
N ILE A 174 16.59 29.88 -29.51
CA ILE A 174 15.46 28.95 -29.59
C ILE A 174 15.68 27.75 -28.67
N MET A 175 16.87 27.15 -28.70
CA MET A 175 17.20 26.01 -27.85
C MET A 175 17.18 26.36 -26.36
N THR A 176 17.61 27.58 -26.00
CA THR A 176 17.53 28.06 -24.61
C THR A 176 16.08 28.20 -24.15
N VAL A 177 15.19 28.73 -25.00
CA VAL A 177 13.76 28.84 -24.70
C VAL A 177 13.12 27.46 -24.56
N CYS A 178 13.39 26.53 -25.50
CA CYS A 178 12.90 25.15 -25.43
C CYS A 178 13.36 24.44 -24.15
N LEU A 179 14.62 24.62 -23.75
CA LEU A 179 15.15 24.07 -22.51
C LEU A 179 14.44 24.63 -21.28
N CYS A 180 14.22 25.95 -21.24
CA CYS A 180 13.48 26.60 -20.15
C CYS A 180 12.06 26.05 -20.02
N VAL A 181 11.35 25.89 -21.15
CA VAL A 181 10.00 25.30 -21.16
C VAL A 181 10.03 23.84 -20.68
N TYR A 182 11.01 23.07 -21.13
CA TYR A 182 11.18 21.68 -20.70
C TYR A 182 11.42 21.58 -19.19
N ILE A 183 12.30 22.41 -18.63
CA ILE A 183 12.56 22.47 -17.18
C ILE A 183 11.30 22.88 -16.42
N ALA A 184 10.54 23.85 -16.92
CA ALA A 184 9.28 24.27 -16.31
C ALA A 184 8.26 23.12 -16.29
N ALA A 185 8.08 22.42 -17.43
CA ALA A 185 7.20 21.26 -17.53
C ALA A 185 7.63 20.12 -16.59
N TYR A 186 8.93 19.84 -16.51
CA TYR A 186 9.49 18.84 -15.60
C TYR A 186 9.22 19.18 -14.13
N CYS A 187 9.41 20.44 -13.73
CA CYS A 187 9.13 20.91 -12.38
C CYS A 187 7.65 20.78 -12.01
N ILE A 188 6.75 21.15 -12.92
CA ILE A 188 5.30 21.01 -12.73
C ILE A 188 4.92 19.54 -12.61
N GLY A 189 5.41 18.69 -13.53
CA GLY A 189 5.14 17.25 -13.52
C GLY A 189 5.61 16.55 -12.24
N ARG A 190 6.83 16.85 -11.77
CA ARG A 190 7.32 16.31 -10.48
C ARG A 190 6.47 16.75 -9.29
N ARG A 191 5.90 17.94 -9.33
CA ARG A 191 5.05 18.45 -8.23
C ARG A 191 3.73 17.69 -8.19
N ILE A 192 3.12 17.43 -9.34
CA ILE A 192 1.87 16.65 -9.44
C ILE A 192 2.09 15.23 -8.93
N ILE A 193 3.13 14.55 -9.41
CA ILE A 193 3.42 13.15 -9.03
C ILE A 193 3.81 13.02 -7.55
N ARG A 194 4.43 14.04 -6.95
CA ARG A 194 4.77 14.02 -5.52
C ARG A 194 3.53 14.12 -4.62
N ILE A 195 2.44 14.76 -5.07
CA ILE A 195 1.23 14.95 -4.26
C ILE A 195 0.43 13.65 -4.12
N GLU A 196 0.55 12.75 -5.09
CA GLU A 196 -0.10 11.43 -5.08
C GLU A 196 0.66 10.37 -4.24
N VAL A 197 1.82 10.71 -3.68
CA VAL A 197 2.64 9.81 -2.83
C VAL A 197 2.61 10.24 -1.38
#